data_AF-A0A7C9DQ97-F1
#
_entry.id   AF-A0A7C9DQ97-F1
#
_cell.length_a   1.000
_cell.length_b   1.000
_cell.length_c   1.000
_cell.angle_alpha   90.00
_cell.angle_beta   90.00
_cell.angle_gamma   90.00
#
_symmetry.space_group_name_H-M   'P 1'
#
loop_
_entity.id
_entity.type
_entity.pdbx_description
1 polymer ?
#
loop_
_entity_poly.entity_id
_entity_poly.type
_entity_poly.pdbx_seq_one_letter_code
_entity_poly.pdbx_strand_id
1 'polypeptide(L)'
;LLTKPGERILVLAATNRPFDLDEAIIRRFERRIMVGLPSVESRENILRTLLAKEKVEEGLDFKEIATMTEGYSGSDLKNLCTTAAYRPVRELIQQERLKDMGNQQKSEQGQSSDGESNNEDVKEERVMSLRPLNMEDFRQAKNQAAASFASEGAVMNELKQWNNLYGEGGSRKKEQLTYFL
;
A
#
# COMPACT_ATOMS: atom_id res chain seq x y z
N LEU A 1 5.76 -19.32 -30.84
CA LEU A 1 4.43 -18.69 -30.75
C LEU A 1 3.88 -18.63 -32.16
N LEU A 2 2.88 -19.45 -32.49
CA LEU A 2 2.17 -19.39 -33.77
C LEU A 2 1.09 -18.33 -33.62
N THR A 3 1.24 -17.19 -34.29
CA THR A 3 0.22 -16.12 -34.29
C THR A 3 -0.32 -15.89 -35.68
N LYS A 4 -1.56 -15.40 -35.75
CA LYS A 4 -2.26 -15.22 -37.02
C LYS A 4 -1.61 -14.06 -37.80
N PRO A 5 -1.63 -14.09 -39.14
CA PRO A 5 -1.15 -12.97 -39.94
C PRO A 5 -1.90 -11.68 -39.56
N GLY A 6 -1.17 -10.66 -39.11
CA GLY A 6 -1.71 -9.34 -38.74
C GLY A 6 -1.82 -9.06 -37.23
N GLU A 7 -1.55 -10.04 -36.36
CA GLU A 7 -1.55 -9.82 -34.91
C GLU A 7 -0.23 -9.18 -34.43
N ARG A 8 -0.34 -8.06 -33.70
CA ARG A 8 0.79 -7.44 -32.99
C ARG A 8 0.81 -7.92 -31.54
N ILE A 9 1.89 -8.57 -31.14
CA ILE A 9 2.09 -9.04 -29.77
C ILE A 9 3.04 -8.10 -29.04
N LEU A 10 2.63 -7.64 -27.87
CA LEU A 10 3.51 -6.94 -26.92
C LEU A 10 3.82 -7.89 -25.76
N VAL A 11 5.10 -8.07 -25.44
CA VAL A 11 5.54 -8.87 -24.30
C VAL A 11 6.04 -7.94 -23.21
N LEU A 12 5.47 -8.06 -22.01
CA LEU A 12 5.86 -7.33 -20.82
C LEU A 12 6.39 -8.32 -19.78
N ALA A 13 7.50 -7.96 -19.14
CA ALA A 13 8.10 -8.74 -18.07
C ALA A 13 8.53 -7.80 -16.93
N ALA A 14 8.49 -8.31 -15.69
CA ALA A 14 8.94 -7.61 -14.50
C ALA A 14 9.84 -8.53 -13.67
N THR A 15 10.93 -7.99 -13.12
CA THR A 15 11.85 -8.72 -12.24
C THR A 15 12.37 -7.80 -11.14
N ASN A 16 12.50 -8.33 -9.93
CA ASN A 16 13.19 -7.67 -8.82
C ASN A 16 14.65 -8.14 -8.69
N ARG A 17 15.09 -9.11 -9.53
CA ARG A 17 16.43 -9.69 -9.54
C ARG A 17 16.97 -9.72 -10.97
N PRO A 18 17.36 -8.57 -11.52
CA PRO A 18 17.80 -8.50 -12.90
C PRO A 18 19.18 -9.15 -13.14
N PHE A 19 19.95 -9.41 -12.09
CA PHE A 19 21.25 -10.10 -12.13
C PHE A 19 21.12 -11.61 -12.35
N ASP A 20 19.97 -12.19 -11.97
CA ASP A 20 19.69 -13.63 -12.13
C ASP A 20 19.28 -13.97 -13.58
N LEU A 21 19.14 -12.96 -14.45
CA LEU A 21 18.72 -13.16 -15.83
C LEU A 21 19.92 -13.43 -16.74
N ASP A 22 19.83 -14.51 -17.51
CA ASP A 22 20.80 -14.82 -18.55
C ASP A 22 20.83 -13.73 -19.64
N GLU A 23 22.02 -13.49 -20.19
CA GLU A 23 22.25 -12.54 -21.29
C GLU A 23 21.37 -12.84 -22.50
N ALA A 24 21.09 -14.14 -22.74
CA ALA A 24 20.24 -14.59 -23.85
C ALA A 24 18.78 -14.11 -23.74
N ILE A 25 18.28 -13.86 -22.52
CA ILE A 25 16.96 -13.29 -22.25
C ILE A 25 17.04 -11.77 -22.30
N ILE A 26 18.06 -11.17 -21.68
CA ILE A 26 18.25 -9.72 -21.63
C ILE A 26 18.24 -9.12 -23.06
N ARG A 27 18.92 -9.77 -24.02
CA ARG A 27 18.94 -9.32 -25.42
C ARG A 27 17.59 -9.38 -26.14
N ARG A 28 16.63 -10.19 -25.68
CA ARG A 28 15.28 -10.32 -26.28
C ARG A 28 14.34 -9.22 -25.83
N PHE A 29 14.62 -8.58 -24.70
CA PHE A 29 13.87 -7.44 -24.20
C PHE A 29 14.60 -6.14 -24.56
N GLU A 30 14.32 -5.60 -25.75
CA GLU A 30 15.00 -4.41 -26.28
C GLU A 30 14.81 -3.15 -25.43
N ARG A 31 13.62 -2.98 -24.84
CA ARG A 31 13.31 -1.89 -23.91
C ARG A 31 13.30 -2.41 -22.48
N ARG A 32 14.07 -1.75 -21.61
CA ARG A 32 14.23 -2.10 -20.19
C ARG A 32 14.13 -0.82 -19.36
N ILE A 33 13.09 -0.74 -18.55
CA ILE A 33 12.75 0.45 -17.78
C ILE A 33 12.94 0.13 -16.30
N MET A 34 13.82 0.87 -15.63
CA MET A 34 13.93 0.78 -14.17
C MET A 34 12.77 1.53 -13.52
N VAL A 35 12.00 0.82 -12.70
CA VAL A 35 10.95 1.41 -11.88
C VAL A 35 11.53 1.66 -10.49
N GLY A 36 11.75 2.92 -10.16
CA GLY A 36 12.24 3.34 -8.84
C GLY A 36 11.13 3.47 -7.79
N LEU A 37 11.53 3.89 -6.59
CA LEU A 37 10.59 4.29 -5.56
C LEU A 37 9.77 5.52 -6.01
N PRO A 38 8.50 5.63 -5.60
CA PRO A 38 7.64 6.74 -6.00
C PRO A 38 8.12 8.08 -5.41
N SER A 39 8.00 9.14 -6.20
CA SER A 39 8.16 10.54 -5.74
C SER A 39 7.05 10.93 -4.77
N VAL A 40 7.19 12.07 -4.06
CA VAL A 40 6.15 12.59 -3.14
C VAL A 40 4.80 12.71 -3.86
N GLU A 41 4.78 13.31 -5.05
CA GLU A 41 3.55 13.48 -5.84
C GLU A 41 2.94 12.13 -6.26
N SER A 42 3.77 11.17 -6.68
CA SER A 42 3.32 9.82 -7.01
C SER A 42 2.76 9.10 -5.77
N ARG A 43 3.38 9.27 -4.59
CA ARG A 43 2.86 8.72 -3.33
C ARG A 43 1.52 9.32 -2.97
N GLU A 44 1.34 10.64 -3.14
CA GLU A 44 0.04 11.30 -2.94
C GLU A 44 -1.04 10.69 -3.84
N ASN A 45 -0.75 10.52 -5.14
CA ASN A 45 -1.69 9.91 -6.09
C ASN A 45 -2.02 8.46 -5.75
N ILE A 46 -1.02 7.69 -5.30
CA ILE A 46 -1.23 6.31 -4.83
C ILE A 46 -2.13 6.32 -3.59
N LEU A 47 -1.88 7.17 -2.61
CA LEU A 47 -2.70 7.28 -1.39
C LEU A 47 -4.14 7.66 -1.71
N ARG A 48 -4.36 8.65 -2.60
CA ARG A 48 -5.70 9.02 -3.08
C ARG A 48 -6.42 7.84 -3.74
N THR A 49 -5.70 7.05 -4.54
CA THR A 49 -6.26 5.88 -5.21
C THR A 49 -6.60 4.76 -4.23
N LEU A 50 -5.72 4.50 -3.26
CA LEU A 50 -5.91 3.47 -2.24
C LEU A 50 -7.08 3.79 -1.30
N LEU A 51 -7.23 5.07 -0.94
CA LEU A 51 -8.26 5.54 -0.01
C LEU A 51 -9.56 5.99 -0.72
N ALA A 52 -9.64 5.89 -2.04
CA ALA A 52 -10.80 6.34 -2.82
C ALA A 52 -12.13 5.65 -2.44
N LYS A 53 -12.06 4.43 -1.89
CA LYS A 53 -13.23 3.65 -1.46
C LYS A 53 -13.45 3.68 0.06
N GLU A 54 -12.54 4.30 0.80
CA GLU A 54 -12.57 4.34 2.27
C GLU A 54 -13.24 5.61 2.77
N LYS A 55 -13.80 5.55 3.98
CA LYS A 55 -14.33 6.73 4.66
C LYS A 55 -13.19 7.51 5.30
N VAL A 56 -12.79 8.61 4.67
CA VAL A 56 -11.76 9.54 5.19
C VAL A 56 -12.41 10.82 5.71
N GLU A 57 -11.77 11.46 6.69
CA GLU A 57 -12.19 12.76 7.23
C GLU A 57 -12.11 13.86 6.15
N GLU A 58 -13.06 14.79 6.16
CA GLU A 58 -13.04 15.94 5.27
C GLU A 58 -11.79 16.79 5.54
N GLY A 59 -10.97 17.01 4.51
CA GLY A 59 -9.73 17.78 4.62
C GLY A 59 -8.48 16.98 4.99
N LEU A 60 -8.52 15.64 4.93
CA LEU A 60 -7.32 14.82 5.10
C LEU A 60 -6.19 15.25 4.15
N ASP A 61 -5.04 15.66 4.71
CA ASP A 61 -3.89 16.12 3.94
C ASP A 61 -3.05 14.95 3.40
N PHE A 62 -3.39 14.48 2.20
CA PHE A 62 -2.64 13.44 1.50
C PHE A 62 -1.17 13.83 1.23
N LYS A 63 -0.86 15.12 1.13
CA LYS A 63 0.50 15.61 0.87
C LYS A 63 1.37 15.49 2.13
N GLU A 64 0.80 15.75 3.31
CA GLU A 64 1.47 15.48 4.59
C GLU A 64 1.80 13.99 4.72
N ILE A 65 0.83 13.11 4.43
CA ILE A 65 1.02 11.66 4.47
C ILE A 65 2.10 11.21 3.47
N ALA A 66 2.08 11.74 2.25
CA ALA A 66 3.08 11.44 1.23
C ALA A 66 4.49 11.92 1.62
N THR A 67 4.59 13.05 2.31
CA THR A 67 5.87 13.59 2.79
C THR A 67 6.44 12.73 3.91
N MET A 68 5.62 12.30 4.86
CA MET A 68 6.09 11.45 5.96
C MET A 68 6.42 10.01 5.53
N THR A 69 5.94 9.55 4.38
CA THR A 69 6.17 8.17 3.87
C THR A 69 7.31 8.10 2.86
N GLU A 70 8.37 8.90 3.07
CA GLU A 70 9.56 8.84 2.25
C GLU A 70 10.20 7.44 2.26
N GLY A 71 10.61 6.97 1.08
CA GLY A 71 11.19 5.64 0.89
C GLY A 71 10.18 4.51 0.75
N TYR A 72 8.88 4.76 0.93
CA TYR A 72 7.86 3.72 0.86
C TYR A 72 7.62 3.27 -0.58
N SER A 73 7.53 1.96 -0.78
CA SER A 73 7.02 1.35 -2.01
C SER A 73 5.49 1.43 -2.09
N GLY A 74 4.91 1.11 -3.24
CA GLY A 74 3.45 1.01 -3.37
C GLY A 74 2.82 -0.02 -2.42
N SER A 75 3.53 -1.13 -2.15
CA SER A 75 3.11 -2.11 -1.15
C SER A 75 3.18 -1.58 0.28
N ASP A 76 4.20 -0.79 0.62
CA ASP A 76 4.32 -0.18 1.95
C ASP A 76 3.20 0.83 2.21
N LEU A 77 2.87 1.65 1.20
CA LEU A 77 1.74 2.59 1.29
C LEU A 77 0.41 1.87 1.48
N LYS A 78 0.20 0.74 0.79
CA LYS A 78 -0.98 -0.10 0.99
C LYS A 78 -1.02 -0.69 2.41
N ASN A 79 0.12 -1.15 2.91
CA ASN A 79 0.22 -1.66 4.27
C ASN A 79 -0.10 -0.57 5.30
N LEU A 80 0.47 0.64 5.13
CA LEU A 80 0.16 1.80 5.97
C LEU A 80 -1.33 2.11 6.00
N CYS A 81 -2.00 2.17 4.84
CA CYS A 81 -3.43 2.43 4.75
C CYS A 81 -4.24 1.33 5.46
N THR A 82 -3.84 0.06 5.26
CA THR A 82 -4.46 -1.08 5.94
C THR A 82 -4.31 -0.98 7.46
N THR A 83 -3.11 -0.67 7.96
CA THR A 83 -2.84 -0.51 9.39
C THR A 83 -3.64 0.65 9.98
N ALA A 84 -3.76 1.77 9.27
CA ALA A 84 -4.60 2.89 9.69
C ALA A 84 -6.08 2.48 9.76
N ALA A 85 -6.58 1.76 8.74
CA ALA A 85 -7.96 1.25 8.68
C ALA A 85 -8.33 0.31 9.84
N TYR A 86 -7.38 -0.45 10.37
CA TYR A 86 -7.62 -1.34 11.50
C TYR A 86 -7.88 -0.61 12.82
N ARG A 87 -7.47 0.66 12.95
CA ARG A 87 -7.59 1.37 14.23
C ARG A 87 -9.05 1.72 14.59
N PRO A 88 -9.86 2.33 13.71
CA PRO A 88 -11.31 2.48 13.96
C PRO A 88 -12.01 1.14 14.29
N VAL A 89 -11.59 0.05 13.64
CA VAL A 89 -12.14 -1.29 13.90
C VAL A 89 -11.81 -1.77 15.32
N ARG A 90 -10.56 -1.59 15.77
CA ARG A 90 -10.15 -1.94 17.15
C ARG A 90 -10.90 -1.12 18.20
N GLU A 91 -11.09 0.17 17.94
CA GLU A 91 -11.85 1.06 18.83
C GLU A 91 -13.31 0.62 18.95
N LEU A 92 -13.96 0.26 17.84
CA LEU A 92 -15.33 -0.25 17.84
C LEU A 92 -15.46 -1.54 18.67
N ILE A 93 -14.59 -2.53 18.42
CA ILE A 93 -14.59 -3.81 19.15
C ILE A 93 -14.40 -3.56 20.66
N GLN A 94 -13.52 -2.61 21.02
CA GLN A 94 -13.30 -2.26 22.42
C GLN A 94 -14.53 -1.60 23.06
N GLN A 95 -15.22 -0.73 22.34
CA GLN A 95 -16.45 -0.10 22.82
C GLN A 95 -17.58 -1.11 23.02
N GLU A 96 -17.73 -2.09 22.12
CA GLU A 96 -18.73 -3.15 22.27
C GLU A 96 -18.46 -4.01 23.51
N ARG A 97 -17.21 -4.43 23.72
CA ARG A 97 -16.81 -5.17 24.93
C ARG A 97 -17.13 -4.40 26.21
N LEU A 98 -16.87 -3.10 26.24
CA LEU A 98 -17.15 -2.25 27.41
C LEU A 98 -18.66 -2.11 27.66
N LYS A 99 -19.48 -2.03 26.61
CA LYS A 99 -20.95 -2.00 26.72
C LYS A 99 -21.49 -3.31 27.29
N ASP A 100 -20.99 -4.44 26.83
CA ASP A 100 -21.41 -5.76 27.31
C ASP A 100 -21.07 -5.95 28.80
N MET A 101 -19.87 -5.54 29.23
CA MET A 101 -19.48 -5.54 30.64
C MET A 101 -20.34 -4.59 31.49
N GLY A 102 -20.66 -3.40 30.99
CA GLY A 102 -21.50 -2.44 31.70
C GLY A 102 -22.95 -2.90 31.85
N ASN A 103 -23.49 -3.64 30.88
CA ASN A 103 -24.83 -4.23 30.95
C ASN A 103 -24.89 -5.38 31.97
N GLN A 104 -23.85 -6.23 32.05
CA GLN A 104 -23.74 -7.28 33.07
C GLN A 104 -23.72 -6.70 34.49
N GLN A 105 -22.96 -5.62 34.72
CA GLN A 105 -22.91 -4.96 36.03
C GLN A 105 -24.23 -4.29 36.44
N LYS A 106 -25.00 -3.77 35.47
CA LYS A 106 -26.34 -3.20 35.72
C LYS A 106 -27.38 -4.28 36.04
N SER A 107 -27.31 -5.45 35.42
CA SER A 107 -28.19 -6.58 35.75
C SER A 107 -27.91 -7.16 37.14
N GLU A 108 -26.68 -7.07 37.64
CA GLU A 108 -26.32 -7.58 38.98
C GLU A 108 -26.68 -6.61 40.13
N GLN A 109 -26.77 -5.30 39.86
CA GLN A 109 -27.17 -4.28 40.86
C GLN A 109 -28.68 -3.97 40.89
N GLY A 110 -29.46 -4.53 39.96
CA GLY A 110 -30.91 -4.35 39.83
C GLY A 110 -31.74 -5.50 40.40
N GLN A 111 -31.55 -5.88 41.67
CA GLN A 111 -32.55 -6.67 42.42
C GLN A 111 -33.31 -5.76 43.38
N SER A 112 -34.39 -5.14 42.88
CA SER A 112 -35.66 -5.05 43.62
C SER A 112 -36.75 -4.36 42.78
N SER A 113 -37.92 -4.98 42.82
CA SER A 113 -39.24 -4.59 42.31
C SER A 113 -39.61 -5.00 40.88
N ASP A 114 -40.59 -5.91 40.87
CA ASP A 114 -41.23 -6.56 39.74
C ASP A 114 -41.86 -5.59 38.74
N GLY A 115 -41.71 -5.92 37.46
CA GLY A 115 -42.41 -5.27 36.36
C GLY A 115 -42.12 -6.03 35.07
N GLU A 116 -43.02 -6.94 34.71
CA GLU A 116 -43.04 -7.57 33.39
C GLU A 116 -42.95 -6.48 32.31
N SER A 117 -41.93 -6.59 31.46
CA SER A 117 -41.91 -5.91 30.17
C SER A 117 -41.30 -6.85 29.15
N ASN A 118 -42.18 -7.31 28.27
CA ASN A 118 -41.85 -8.02 27.05
C ASN A 118 -40.87 -7.16 26.24
N ASN A 119 -39.57 -7.41 26.36
CA ASN A 119 -38.63 -7.00 25.35
C ASN A 119 -38.61 -8.09 24.29
N GLU A 120 -39.43 -7.90 23.27
CA GLU A 120 -39.18 -8.51 21.97
C GLU A 120 -37.77 -8.07 21.55
N ASP A 121 -36.81 -8.98 21.69
CA ASP A 121 -35.45 -8.84 21.16
C ASP A 121 -35.54 -8.76 19.63
N VAL A 122 -35.95 -7.61 19.12
CA VAL A 122 -35.70 -7.23 17.74
C VAL A 122 -34.19 -7.14 17.64
N LYS A 123 -33.58 -8.17 17.05
CA LYS A 123 -32.22 -8.11 16.51
C LYS A 123 -32.22 -7.04 15.42
N GLU A 124 -32.20 -5.77 15.81
CA GLU A 124 -31.80 -4.70 14.91
C GLU A 124 -30.43 -5.11 14.38
N GLU A 125 -30.34 -5.29 13.06
CA GLU A 125 -29.05 -5.39 12.39
C GLU A 125 -28.26 -4.14 12.77
N ARG A 126 -27.42 -4.24 13.82
CA ARG A 126 -26.64 -3.11 14.31
C ARG A 126 -25.70 -2.73 13.18
N VAL A 127 -26.05 -1.67 12.46
CA VAL A 127 -25.18 -1.09 11.45
C VAL A 127 -23.95 -0.57 12.18
N MET A 128 -22.87 -1.36 12.18
CA MET A 128 -21.58 -0.99 12.73
C MET A 128 -21.01 0.19 11.93
N SER A 129 -21.27 1.41 12.40
CA SER A 129 -20.72 2.61 11.78
C SER A 129 -19.30 2.85 12.31
N LEU A 130 -18.31 2.63 11.45
CA LEU A 130 -16.93 3.01 11.73
C LEU A 130 -16.77 4.52 11.57
N ARG A 131 -16.01 5.14 12.48
CA ARG A 131 -15.58 6.53 12.32
C ARG A 131 -14.68 6.68 11.08
N PRO A 132 -14.68 7.85 10.43
CA PRO A 132 -13.76 8.10 9.32
C PRO A 132 -12.30 8.07 9.77
N LEU A 133 -11.41 7.78 8.81
CA LEU A 133 -9.96 7.82 8.99
C LEU A 133 -9.46 9.26 9.06
N ASN A 134 -8.64 9.54 10.08
CA ASN A 134 -8.05 10.86 10.32
C ASN A 134 -6.52 10.81 10.25
N MET A 135 -5.87 11.97 10.36
CA MET A 135 -4.41 12.07 10.29
C MET A 135 -3.69 11.28 11.40
N GLU A 136 -4.29 11.21 12.60
CA GLU A 136 -3.71 10.52 13.75
C GLU A 136 -3.64 8.99 13.53
N ASP A 137 -4.57 8.42 12.77
CA ASP A 137 -4.51 7.01 12.35
C ASP A 137 -3.26 6.73 11.51
N PHE A 138 -2.95 7.60 10.56
CA PHE A 138 -1.78 7.46 9.70
C PHE A 138 -0.48 7.69 10.47
N ARG A 139 -0.45 8.64 11.40
CA ARG A 139 0.71 8.88 12.28
C ARG A 139 1.02 7.66 13.15
N GLN A 140 0.00 7.02 13.72
CA GLN A 140 0.21 5.79 14.49
C GLN A 140 0.53 4.58 13.62
N ALA A 141 -0.09 4.48 12.44
CA ALA A 141 0.22 3.42 11.49
C ALA A 141 1.67 3.49 11.02
N LYS A 142 2.22 4.69 10.81
CA LYS A 142 3.63 4.89 10.43
C LYS A 142 4.61 4.31 11.46
N ASN A 143 4.27 4.37 12.74
CA ASN A 143 5.11 3.79 13.80
C ASN A 143 5.13 2.25 13.76
N GLN A 144 4.16 1.62 13.09
CA GLN A 144 4.03 0.16 12.99
C GLN A 144 4.46 -0.37 11.62
N ALA A 145 4.31 0.41 10.56
CA ALA A 145 4.67 0.06 9.19
C ALA A 145 6.01 0.69 8.81
N ALA A 146 7.10 -0.07 8.82
CA ALA A 146 8.39 0.38 8.31
C ALA A 146 8.47 0.21 6.78
N ALA A 147 9.31 1.01 6.12
CA ALA A 147 9.60 0.83 4.69
C ALA A 147 10.26 -0.53 4.47
N SER A 148 9.75 -1.33 3.52
CA SER A 148 10.32 -2.63 3.20
C SER A 148 11.67 -2.53 2.50
N PHE A 149 12.03 -1.34 2.02
CA PHE A 149 13.14 -1.14 1.12
C PHE A 149 13.87 0.18 1.43
N ALA A 150 15.19 0.09 1.61
CA ALA A 150 16.04 1.25 1.88
C ALA A 150 16.46 1.92 0.56
N SER A 151 16.13 3.21 0.40
CA SER A 151 16.48 4.02 -0.78
C SER A 151 17.99 4.10 -1.02
N GLU A 152 18.79 4.10 0.05
CA GLU A 152 20.26 4.16 0.05
C GLU A 152 20.91 2.78 0.30
N GLY A 153 20.13 1.70 0.28
CA GLY A 153 20.65 0.36 0.50
C GLY A 153 21.53 -0.15 -0.64
N ALA A 154 22.39 -1.13 -0.34
CA ALA A 154 23.24 -1.80 -1.32
C ALA A 154 22.43 -2.32 -2.53
N VAL A 155 21.24 -2.89 -2.27
CA VAL A 155 20.34 -3.41 -3.31
C VAL A 155 19.93 -2.31 -4.31
N MET A 156 19.63 -1.09 -3.86
CA MET A 156 19.30 -0.02 -4.80
C MET A 156 20.49 0.42 -5.63
N ASN A 157 21.66 0.46 -5.03
CA ASN A 157 22.87 0.85 -5.73
C ASN A 157 23.20 -0.17 -6.81
N GLU A 158 23.08 -1.46 -6.51
CA GLU A 158 23.19 -2.54 -7.50
C GLU A 158 22.16 -2.37 -8.62
N LEU A 159 20.88 -2.19 -8.32
CA LEU A 159 19.85 -2.00 -9.34
C LEU A 159 20.11 -0.76 -10.23
N LYS A 160 20.59 0.35 -9.65
CA LYS A 160 21.00 1.54 -10.41
C LYS A 160 22.19 1.25 -11.33
N GLN A 161 23.20 0.51 -10.85
CA GLN A 161 24.35 0.09 -11.65
C GLN A 161 23.90 -0.80 -12.83
N TRP A 162 23.03 -1.77 -12.57
CA TRP A 162 22.46 -2.62 -13.63
C TRP A 162 21.70 -1.79 -14.66
N ASN A 163 20.87 -0.84 -14.22
CA ASN A 163 20.15 0.06 -15.12
C ASN A 163 21.10 0.95 -15.95
N ASN A 164 22.23 1.38 -15.40
CA ASN A 164 23.23 2.14 -16.15
C ASN A 164 23.91 1.29 -17.24
N LEU A 165 24.03 -0.02 -17.06
CA LEU A 165 24.62 -0.93 -18.04
C LEU A 165 23.60 -1.36 -19.11
N TYR A 166 22.39 -1.74 -18.69
CA TYR A 166 21.41 -2.41 -19.55
C TYR A 166 20.11 -1.62 -19.76
N GLY A 167 19.80 -0.63 -18.95
CA GLY A 167 18.53 0.11 -18.99
C GLY A 167 18.35 1.03 -20.19
N GLU A 168 17.36 1.93 -20.10
CA GLU A 168 16.93 2.83 -21.20
C GLU A 168 17.99 3.84 -21.69
N GLY A 169 19.19 3.85 -21.10
CA GLY A 169 20.33 4.68 -21.52
C GLY A 169 21.71 4.00 -21.46
N GLY A 170 21.78 2.68 -21.26
CA GLY A 170 23.04 1.97 -21.03
C GLY A 170 23.88 1.72 -22.30
N SER A 171 25.18 1.99 -22.17
CA SER A 171 26.40 1.80 -22.99
C SER A 171 26.40 1.44 -24.50
N ARG A 172 25.27 1.44 -25.22
CA ARG A 172 25.28 1.63 -26.68
C ARG A 172 25.34 3.11 -27.09
N LYS A 173 25.68 4.01 -26.15
CA LYS A 173 26.26 5.31 -26.52
C LYS A 173 27.70 5.09 -27.00
N LYS A 174 27.84 4.84 -28.30
CA LYS A 174 29.02 5.14 -29.13
C LYS A 174 30.37 4.69 -28.56
N GLU A 175 30.66 3.39 -28.59
CA GLU A 175 31.96 3.02 -29.15
C GLU A 175 31.75 2.99 -30.67
N GLN A 176 32.02 4.12 -31.33
CA GLN A 176 32.34 4.03 -32.75
C GLN A 176 33.59 3.16 -32.83
N LEU A 177 33.45 1.93 -33.32
CA LEU A 177 34.57 1.07 -33.67
C LEU A 177 35.51 1.90 -34.56
N THR A 178 36.69 2.27 -34.05
CA THR A 178 37.69 3.10 -34.72
C THR A 178 38.41 2.36 -35.86
N TYR A 179 37.79 1.34 -36.45
CA TYR A 179 38.39 0.50 -37.50
C TYR A 179 38.40 1.17 -38.89
N PHE A 180 37.96 2.42 -39.00
CA PHE A 180 37.94 3.21 -40.23
C PHE A 180 38.66 4.57 -40.10
N LEU A 181 39.79 4.60 -39.38
CA LEU A 181 40.77 5.69 -39.45
C LEU A 181 42.09 5.18 -40.02
#